data_AF-A0A0D3C1H9-F1
#
_entry.id   AF-A0A0D3C1H9-F1
#
_cell.length_a   1.000
_cell.length_b   1.000
_cell.length_c   1.000
_cell.angle_alpha   90.00
_cell.angle_beta   90.00
_cell.angle_gamma   90.00
#
_symmetry.space_group_name_H-M   'P 1'
#
loop_
_entity.id
_entity.type
_entity.pdbx_description
1 polymer ?
#
loop_
_entity_poly.entity_id
_entity_poly.type
_entity_poly.pdbx_seq_one_letter_code
_entity_poly.pdbx_strand_id
1 'polypeptide(L)'
;MATNLYQLSPPEDLELAKMLVRVNPIVTDNLAGTRNFSEDGYGSVTRIYIVCGEDLAIPEDYQRWMISNFPVKEVMEIKDADHMAMFSKPQELCALLLVVADKYA
;
A
#
# COMPACT_ATOMS: atom_id res chain seq x y z
N MET A 1 15.78 2.71 0.41
CA MET A 1 14.99 2.72 -0.84
C MET A 1 15.30 1.47 -1.67
N ALA A 2 16.51 1.29 -2.20
CA ALA A 2 16.85 0.13 -3.04
C ALA A 2 16.56 -1.24 -2.40
N THR A 3 16.94 -1.43 -1.14
CA THR A 3 16.85 -2.74 -0.46
C THR A 3 15.49 -3.07 0.13
N ASN A 4 14.65 -2.06 0.38
CA ASN A 4 13.42 -2.24 1.16
C ASN A 4 12.15 -1.80 0.41
N LEU A 5 12.29 -0.97 -0.64
CA LEU A 5 11.16 -0.44 -1.40
C LEU A 5 11.17 -0.91 -2.87
N TYR A 6 12.34 -1.01 -3.48
CA TYR A 6 12.52 -1.26 -4.93
C TYR A 6 13.28 -2.56 -5.22
N GLN A 7 13.35 -3.50 -4.26
CA GLN A 7 14.21 -4.68 -4.37
C GLN A 7 13.79 -5.66 -5.49
N LEU A 8 12.54 -5.58 -5.96
CA LEU A 8 12.03 -6.35 -7.11
C LEU A 8 11.64 -5.45 -8.29
N SER A 9 11.77 -4.13 -8.14
CA SER A 9 11.46 -3.14 -9.17
C SER A 9 12.62 -3.02 -10.17
N PRO A 10 12.35 -2.58 -11.42
CA PRO A 10 13.39 -2.26 -12.39
C PRO A 10 14.40 -1.23 -11.85
N PRO A 11 15.70 -1.37 -12.18
CA PRO A 11 16.72 -0.42 -11.72
C PRO A 11 16.48 1.00 -12.22
N GLU A 12 15.85 1.16 -13.39
CA GLU A 12 15.48 2.47 -13.95
C GLU A 12 14.49 3.23 -13.06
N ASP A 13 13.52 2.53 -12.45
CA ASP A 13 12.56 3.13 -11.53
C ASP A 13 13.21 3.55 -10.22
N LEU A 14 14.20 2.78 -9.74
CA LEU A 14 15.02 3.17 -8.59
C LEU A 14 15.86 4.42 -8.89
N GLU A 15 16.49 4.51 -10.06
CA GLU A 15 17.23 5.71 -10.46
C GLU A 15 16.31 6.92 -10.60
N LEU A 16 15.14 6.73 -11.19
CA LEU A 16 14.12 7.78 -11.27
C LEU A 16 13.70 8.26 -9.87
N ALA A 17 13.47 7.34 -8.94
CA ALA A 17 13.15 7.66 -7.56
C ALA A 17 14.27 8.47 -6.89
N LYS A 18 15.54 8.13 -7.08
CA LYS A 18 16.67 8.92 -6.56
C LYS A 18 16.69 10.36 -7.10
N MET A 19 16.24 10.57 -8.33
CA MET A 19 16.19 11.90 -8.95
C MET A 19 14.99 12.72 -8.50
N LEU A 20 13.85 12.07 -8.22
CA LEU A 20 12.57 12.75 -8.03
C LEU A 20 12.05 12.77 -6.59
N VAL A 21 12.48 11.84 -5.73
CA VAL A 21 12.03 11.82 -4.33
C VAL A 21 12.51 13.08 -3.64
N ARG A 22 11.56 13.79 -3.03
CA ARG A 22 11.81 15.01 -2.27
C ARG A 22 11.71 14.71 -0.78
N VAL A 23 12.40 15.50 0.03
CA VAL A 23 12.17 15.50 1.47
C VAL A 23 10.71 15.85 1.70
N ASN A 24 9.97 14.87 2.18
CA ASN A 24 8.65 15.08 2.71
C ASN A 24 8.84 15.25 4.23
N PRO A 25 8.44 16.38 4.84
CA PRO A 25 8.34 16.49 6.28
C PRO A 25 7.18 15.58 6.73
N ILE A 26 7.42 14.26 6.76
CA ILE A 26 6.37 13.29 7.11
C ILE A 26 6.09 13.40 8.60
N VAL A 27 4.84 13.76 8.85
CA VAL A 27 3.88 13.11 9.73
C VAL A 27 4.50 12.57 11.01
N THR A 28 4.44 13.42 12.02
CA THR A 28 4.60 13.05 13.41
C THR A 28 3.65 11.90 13.76
N ASP A 29 4.15 10.86 14.41
CA ASP A 29 3.33 9.80 15.03
C ASP A 29 2.45 10.36 16.18
N ASN A 30 2.72 11.59 16.62
CA ASN A 30 1.90 12.30 17.57
C ASN A 30 0.65 12.86 16.88
N LEU A 31 -0.39 12.02 16.83
CA LEU A 31 -1.73 12.39 16.41
C LEU A 31 -2.51 13.16 17.49
N ALA A 32 -1.88 13.57 18.60
CA ALA A 32 -2.57 14.32 19.66
C ALA A 32 -3.13 15.64 19.12
N GLY A 33 -4.42 15.88 19.39
CA GLY A 33 -5.13 17.05 18.90
C GLY A 33 -5.66 16.91 17.46
N THR A 34 -5.35 15.81 16.76
CA THR A 34 -6.05 15.46 15.52
C THR A 34 -7.42 14.87 15.85
N ARG A 35 -8.42 15.18 15.02
CA ARG A 35 -9.76 14.62 15.17
C ARG A 35 -9.74 13.16 14.70
N ASN A 36 -10.28 12.26 15.52
CA ASN A 36 -10.49 10.87 15.12
C ASN A 36 -11.40 10.78 13.88
N PHE A 37 -11.15 9.75 13.07
CA PHE A 37 -12.07 9.35 12.02
C PHE A 37 -13.44 8.96 12.59
N SER A 38 -14.52 9.15 11.81
CA SER A 38 -15.89 8.84 12.21
C SER A 38 -16.46 7.66 11.42
N GLU A 39 -17.40 6.94 12.05
CA GLU A 39 -18.12 5.84 11.40
C GLU A 39 -18.94 6.31 10.21
N ASP A 40 -19.66 7.43 10.33
CA ASP A 40 -20.44 7.99 9.21
C ASP A 40 -19.57 8.48 8.04
N GLY A 41 -18.27 8.73 8.30
CA GLY A 41 -17.31 9.24 7.33
C GLY A 41 -16.37 8.16 6.80
N TYR A 42 -15.22 7.99 7.44
CA TYR A 42 -14.22 7.00 7.03
C TYR A 42 -14.71 5.56 7.21
N GLY A 43 -15.48 5.30 8.27
CA GLY A 43 -16.00 3.96 8.56
C GLY A 43 -17.00 3.47 7.51
N SER A 44 -17.74 4.39 6.87
CA SER A 44 -18.81 4.08 5.91
C SER A 44 -18.30 3.73 4.51
N VAL A 45 -17.05 4.07 4.18
CA VAL A 45 -16.44 3.77 2.88
C VAL A 45 -16.04 2.30 2.81
N THR A 46 -16.38 1.62 1.70
CA THR A 46 -15.91 0.26 1.42
C THR A 46 -14.39 0.26 1.27
N ARG A 47 -13.71 -0.54 2.09
CA ARG A 47 -12.25 -0.67 2.07
C ARG A 47 -11.84 -2.04 1.56
N ILE A 48 -10.82 -2.06 0.72
CA ILE A 48 -10.18 -3.26 0.20
C ILE A 48 -8.68 -3.09 0.43
N TYR A 49 -8.00 -4.18 0.76
CA TYR A 49 -6.56 -4.18 0.98
C TYR A 49 -5.89 -5.13 -0.03
N ILE A 50 -4.83 -4.66 -0.69
CA ILE A 50 -3.99 -5.49 -1.57
C ILE A 50 -2.66 -5.70 -0.86
N VAL A 51 -2.40 -6.95 -0.46
CA VAL A 51 -1.15 -7.33 0.21
C VAL A 51 -0.03 -7.47 -0.82
N CYS A 52 1.13 -6.89 -0.51
CA CYS A 52 2.35 -7.08 -1.29
C CYS A 52 3.25 -8.06 -0.53
N GLY A 53 3.40 -9.28 -1.05
CA GLY A 53 4.00 -10.40 -0.29
C GLY A 53 5.50 -10.27 -0.03
N GLU A 54 6.22 -9.58 -0.90
CA GLU A 54 7.67 -9.35 -0.78
C GLU A 54 7.98 -7.92 -0.30
N ASP A 55 7.03 -7.21 0.31
CA ASP A 55 7.25 -5.89 0.89
C ASP A 55 8.14 -5.99 2.14
N LEU A 56 9.31 -5.32 2.08
CA LEU A 56 10.29 -5.29 3.17
C LEU A 56 10.22 -3.99 4.00
N ALA A 57 9.42 -3.01 3.59
CA ALA A 57 9.18 -1.79 4.34
C ALA A 57 7.93 -1.90 5.22
N ILE A 58 6.91 -2.60 4.74
CA ILE A 58 5.74 -3.01 5.52
C ILE A 58 5.61 -4.53 5.38
N PRO A 59 6.33 -5.30 6.21
CA PRO A 59 6.32 -6.76 6.14
C PRO A 59 4.91 -7.37 6.15
N GLU A 60 4.73 -8.50 5.47
CA GLU A 60 3.42 -9.12 5.32
C GLU A 60 2.71 -9.35 6.67
N ASP A 61 3.42 -9.83 7.69
CA ASP A 61 2.88 -10.03 9.02
C ASP A 61 2.30 -8.74 9.63
N TYR A 62 2.95 -7.60 9.38
CA TYR A 62 2.43 -6.30 9.79
C TYR A 62 1.21 -5.88 8.96
N GLN A 63 1.19 -6.12 7.65
CA GLN A 63 0.00 -5.89 6.82
C GLN A 63 -1.19 -6.73 7.31
N ARG A 64 -0.97 -8.01 7.64
CA ARG A 64 -1.99 -8.91 8.20
C ARG A 64 -2.45 -8.46 9.59
N TRP A 65 -1.54 -7.94 10.41
CA TRP A 65 -1.89 -7.33 11.70
C TRP A 65 -2.80 -6.11 11.51
N MET A 66 -2.49 -5.22 10.56
CA MET A 66 -3.34 -4.06 10.24
C MET A 66 -4.75 -4.49 9.82
N ILE A 67 -4.86 -5.49 8.95
CA ILE A 67 -6.13 -6.05 8.49
C ILE A 67 -6.92 -6.64 9.66
N SER A 68 -6.26 -7.33 10.59
CA SER A 68 -6.91 -7.93 11.76
C SER A 68 -7.38 -6.87 12.76
N ASN A 69 -6.61 -5.79 12.93
CA ASN A 69 -6.94 -4.69 13.81
C ASN A 69 -8.09 -3.82 13.28
N PHE A 70 -8.18 -3.65 11.96
CA PHE A 70 -9.26 -2.92 11.32
C PHE A 70 -9.74 -3.64 10.05
N PRO A 71 -10.71 -4.57 10.19
CA PRO A 71 -11.17 -5.40 9.09
C PRO A 71 -11.63 -4.60 7.87
N VAL A 72 -11.31 -5.16 6.70
CA VAL A 72 -11.68 -4.66 5.37
C VAL A 72 -12.68 -5.59 4.71
N LYS A 73 -13.36 -5.13 3.65
CA LYS A 73 -14.39 -5.90 2.96
C LYS A 73 -13.81 -7.11 2.21
N GLU A 74 -12.65 -6.92 1.59
CA GLU A 74 -11.96 -7.93 0.80
C GLU A 74 -10.45 -7.71 0.92
N VAL A 75 -9.70 -8.80 0.93
CA VAL A 75 -8.23 -8.80 0.89
C VAL A 75 -7.80 -9.52 -0.37
N MET A 76 -6.97 -8.86 -1.17
CA MET A 76 -6.33 -9.41 -2.36
C MET A 76 -4.82 -9.45 -2.12
N GLU A 77 -4.06 -10.11 -2.98
CA GLU A 77 -2.62 -10.31 -2.78
C GLU A 77 -1.88 -10.38 -4.10
N ILE A 78 -0.70 -9.76 -4.13
CA ILE A 78 0.31 -9.91 -5.17
C ILE A 78 1.55 -10.48 -4.47
N LYS A 79 1.79 -11.78 -4.67
CA LYS A 79 2.81 -12.52 -3.92
C LYS A 79 4.21 -11.94 -4.11
N ASP A 80 4.62 -11.73 -5.37
CA ASP A 80 5.98 -11.30 -5.70
C ASP A 80 6.09 -9.78 -5.90
N ALA A 81 5.25 -8.97 -5.24
CA ALA A 81 5.35 -7.51 -5.26
C ALA A 81 6.22 -7.01 -4.11
N ASP A 82 7.17 -6.12 -4.42
CA ASP A 82 7.82 -5.29 -3.41
C ASP A 82 6.87 -4.17 -2.91
N HIS A 83 7.39 -3.26 -2.09
CA HIS A 83 6.62 -2.11 -1.61
C HIS A 83 6.05 -1.25 -2.74
N MET A 84 6.74 -1.21 -3.87
CA MET A 84 6.36 -0.45 -5.05
C MET A 84 5.66 -1.37 -6.07
N ALA A 85 4.55 -1.97 -5.68
CA ALA A 85 3.77 -2.87 -6.54
C ALA A 85 3.40 -2.27 -7.92
N MET A 86 3.29 -0.94 -8.01
CA MET A 86 3.06 -0.24 -9.29
C MET A 86 4.28 -0.26 -10.24
N PHE A 87 5.46 -0.61 -9.76
CA PHE A 87 6.69 -0.77 -10.55
C PHE A 87 7.12 -2.23 -10.65
N SER A 88 7.12 -2.98 -9.55
CA SER A 88 7.47 -4.40 -9.57
C SER A 88 6.41 -5.27 -10.26
N LYS A 89 5.12 -4.96 -10.07
CA LYS A 89 3.98 -5.76 -10.56
C LYS A 89 2.82 -4.93 -11.15
N PRO A 90 3.07 -4.00 -12.09
CA PRO A 90 2.06 -3.07 -12.57
C PRO A 90 0.83 -3.72 -13.20
N GLN A 91 0.99 -4.80 -13.97
CA GLN A 91 -0.12 -5.48 -14.64
C GLN A 91 -1.00 -6.26 -13.66
N GLU A 92 -0.40 -6.94 -12.69
CA GLU A 92 -1.14 -7.66 -11.64
C GLU A 92 -1.92 -6.66 -10.78
N LEU A 93 -1.27 -5.55 -10.37
CA LEU A 93 -1.94 -4.48 -9.64
C LEU A 93 -3.11 -3.89 -10.43
N CYS A 94 -2.89 -3.58 -11.72
CA CYS A 94 -3.94 -3.06 -12.60
C CYS A 94 -5.13 -4.04 -12.71
N ALA A 95 -4.87 -5.33 -12.89
CA ALA A 95 -5.91 -6.34 -12.96
C ALA A 95 -6.76 -6.41 -11.68
N LEU A 96 -6.12 -6.37 -10.50
CA LEU A 96 -6.84 -6.35 -9.22
C LEU A 96 -7.68 -5.07 -9.06
N LEU A 97 -7.14 -3.91 -9.43
CA LEU A 97 -7.88 -2.64 -9.39
C LEU A 97 -9.09 -2.65 -10.33
N LEU A 98 -8.97 -3.26 -11.52
CA LEU A 98 -10.11 -3.43 -12.43
C LEU A 98 -11.19 -4.35 -11.84
N VAL A 99 -10.79 -5.42 -11.16
CA VAL A 99 -11.75 -6.28 -10.43
C VAL A 99 -12.46 -5.51 -9.32
N VAL A 100 -11.74 -4.66 -8.58
CA VAL A 100 -12.34 -3.80 -7.56
C VAL A 100 -13.33 -2.83 -8.18
N ALA A 101 -12.96 -2.17 -9.27
CA ALA A 101 -13.83 -1.23 -9.98
C ALA A 101 -15.10 -1.93 -10.49
N ASP A 102 -14.99 -3.12 -11.08
CA ASP A 102 -16.15 -3.87 -11.58
C ASP A 102 -17.10 -4.31 -10.45
N LYS A 103 -16.55 -4.72 -9.29
CA LYS A 103 -17.35 -5.23 -8.17
C LYS A 103 -18.02 -4.14 -7.32
N TYR A 104 -17.42 -2.96 -7.21
CA TYR A 104 -17.78 -1.97 -6.20
C TYR A 104 -18.02 -0.55 -6.75
N ALA A 105 -18.06 -0.37 -8.08
CA ALA A 105 -18.48 0.88 -8.73
C ALA A 105 -20.00 1.12 -8.67
#